data_AF-A0A7S3B7L9-F1
#
_entry.id   AF-A0A7S3B7L9-F1
#
_cell.length_a   1.000
_cell.length_b   1.000
_cell.length_c   1.000
_cell.angle_alpha   90.00
_cell.angle_beta   90.00
_cell.angle_gamma   90.00
#
_symmetry.space_group_name_H-M   'P 1'
#
loop_
_entity.id
_entity.type
_entity.pdbx_description
1 polymer ?
#
loop_
_entity_poly.entity_id
_entity_poly.type
_entity_poly.pdbx_seq_one_letter_code
_entity_poly.pdbx_strand_id
1 'polypeptide(L)'
;KVWSKLLRRCCPNNGLVVDVGGNFGWYSLLSAAHGCRVVSWEPVPTFRAFFELAVEMNGFQDRIAIRDRVASNEANGTAKMVVPNKGIWGTASVEGGNIDQAITNDGPLQEIKVRTERVDDVVDEEVCIMM
;
A
#
# COMPACT_ATOMS: atom_id res chain seq x y z
N LYS A 1 11.06 -14.90 -7.19
CA LYS A 1 12.21 -15.66 -6.59
C LYS A 1 13.02 -14.84 -5.59
N VAL A 2 13.30 -13.55 -5.83
CA VAL A 2 14.02 -12.69 -4.87
C VAL A 2 13.17 -12.32 -3.66
N TRP A 3 11.92 -11.89 -3.88
CA TRP A 3 11.04 -11.44 -2.79
C TRP A 3 10.80 -12.49 -1.70
N SER A 4 10.37 -13.71 -2.10
CA SER A 4 10.19 -14.82 -1.15
C SER A 4 11.49 -15.20 -0.42
N LYS A 5 12.69 -14.98 -1.01
CA LYS A 5 13.96 -15.20 -0.29
C LYS A 5 14.19 -14.13 0.79
N LEU A 6 13.90 -12.87 0.49
CA LEU A 6 14.00 -11.79 1.48
C LEU A 6 13.00 -12.01 2.62
N LEU A 7 11.75 -12.33 2.30
CA LEU A 7 10.72 -12.63 3.29
C LEU A 7 11.08 -13.83 4.18
N ARG A 8 11.65 -14.90 3.62
CA ARG A 8 12.13 -16.06 4.41
C ARG A 8 13.23 -15.71 5.41
N ARG A 9 14.01 -14.65 5.16
CA ARG A 9 15.00 -14.16 6.12
C ARG A 9 14.37 -13.22 7.15
N CYS A 10 13.37 -12.46 6.73
CA CYS A 10 12.75 -11.39 7.49
C CYS A 10 11.70 -11.88 8.51
N CYS A 11 10.75 -12.69 8.03
CA CYS A 11 9.54 -13.04 8.77
C CYS A 11 9.70 -14.03 9.94
N PRO A 12 10.69 -14.94 10.01
CA PRO A 12 10.78 -15.93 11.10
C PRO A 12 10.84 -15.34 12.52
N ASN A 13 11.27 -14.08 12.67
CA ASN A 13 11.40 -13.40 13.96
C ASN A 13 10.40 -12.24 14.10
N ASN A 14 9.18 -12.38 13.56
CA ASN A 14 8.15 -11.34 13.63
C ASN A 14 8.57 -9.99 12.99
N GLY A 15 9.41 -10.07 11.95
CA GLY A 15 9.95 -8.91 11.25
C GLY A 15 8.86 -8.03 10.66
N LEU A 16 9.11 -6.71 10.64
CA LEU A 16 8.21 -5.72 10.11
C LEU A 16 8.50 -5.44 8.62
N VAL A 17 7.46 -5.51 7.80
CA VAL A 17 7.45 -5.04 6.42
C VAL A 17 6.62 -3.76 6.33
N VAL A 18 7.16 -2.76 5.63
CA VAL A 18 6.46 -1.53 5.26
C VAL A 18 6.10 -1.61 3.78
N ASP A 19 4.84 -1.35 3.44
CA ASP A 19 4.31 -1.43 2.06
C ASP A 19 3.59 -0.13 1.68
N VAL A 20 4.28 0.76 0.96
CA VAL A 20 3.74 2.08 0.56
C VAL A 20 3.09 1.98 -0.82
N GLY A 21 1.78 2.27 -0.89
CA GLY A 21 1.00 2.07 -2.11
C GLY A 21 0.55 0.62 -2.26
N GLY A 22 0.04 0.04 -1.18
CA GLY A 22 -0.32 -1.39 -1.08
C GLY A 22 -1.33 -1.84 -2.14
N ASN A 23 -2.09 -0.93 -2.73
CA ASN A 23 -3.04 -1.17 -3.82
C ASN A 23 -4.05 -2.25 -3.41
N PHE A 24 -4.12 -3.38 -4.11
CA PHE A 24 -4.95 -4.53 -3.72
C PHE A 24 -4.32 -5.44 -2.64
N GLY A 25 -3.16 -5.07 -2.10
CA GLY A 25 -2.52 -5.74 -0.97
C GLY A 25 -1.61 -6.91 -1.31
N TRP A 26 -1.26 -7.13 -2.58
CA TRP A 26 -0.55 -8.34 -3.02
C TRP A 26 0.72 -8.63 -2.21
N TYR A 27 1.58 -7.61 -2.02
CA TYR A 27 2.84 -7.79 -1.31
C TYR A 27 2.67 -7.85 0.21
N SER A 28 1.73 -7.09 0.76
CA SER A 28 1.32 -7.19 2.16
C SER A 28 0.82 -8.59 2.53
N LEU A 29 -0.11 -9.14 1.75
CA LEU A 29 -0.67 -10.49 1.95
C LEU A 29 0.41 -11.57 1.82
N LEU A 30 1.27 -11.46 0.81
CA LEU A 30 2.40 -12.38 0.62
C LEU A 30 3.37 -12.33 1.81
N SER A 31 3.63 -11.14 2.36
CA SER A 31 4.51 -10.96 3.51
C SER A 31 3.90 -11.55 4.79
N ALA A 32 2.62 -11.31 5.04
CA ALA A 32 1.89 -11.89 6.17
C ALA A 32 1.80 -13.42 6.08
N ALA A 33 1.58 -13.98 4.89
CA ALA A 33 1.61 -15.43 4.66
C ALA A 33 2.98 -16.06 4.95
N HIS A 34 4.06 -15.29 4.82
CA HIS A 34 5.41 -15.69 5.21
C HIS A 34 5.69 -15.51 6.71
N GLY A 35 4.77 -14.91 7.46
CA GLY A 35 4.86 -14.76 8.91
C GLY A 35 5.24 -13.35 9.40
N CYS A 36 5.40 -12.39 8.50
CA CYS A 36 5.76 -11.02 8.88
C CYS A 36 4.57 -10.26 9.50
N ARG A 37 4.88 -9.18 10.23
CA ARG A 37 3.94 -8.08 10.44
C ARG A 37 4.08 -7.08 9.31
N VAL A 38 3.00 -6.38 9.00
CA VAL A 38 2.95 -5.42 7.91
C VAL A 38 2.24 -4.16 8.35
N VAL A 39 2.84 -3.00 8.03
CA VAL A 39 2.12 -1.73 8.00
C VAL A 39 2.08 -1.28 6.54
N SER A 40 0.88 -1.09 6.00
CA SER A 40 0.69 -0.73 4.60
C SER A 40 -0.13 0.53 4.44
N TRP A 41 0.25 1.37 3.48
CA TRP A 41 -0.47 2.57 3.10
C TRP A 41 -1.22 2.33 1.79
N GLU A 42 -2.55 2.44 1.83
CA GLU A 42 -3.37 2.45 0.62
C GLU A 42 -4.45 3.55 0.72
N PRO A 43 -4.24 4.70 0.04
CA PRO A 43 -5.12 5.85 0.16
C PRO A 43 -6.40 5.75 -0.68
N VAL A 44 -6.46 4.90 -1.73
CA VAL A 44 -7.62 4.78 -2.62
C VAL A 44 -8.69 3.90 -1.95
N PRO A 45 -9.87 4.44 -1.60
CA PRO A 45 -10.88 3.69 -0.82
C PRO A 45 -11.32 2.38 -1.46
N THR A 46 -11.49 2.36 -2.79
CA THR A 46 -11.91 1.15 -3.51
C THR A 46 -10.85 0.05 -3.45
N PHE A 47 -9.57 0.41 -3.60
CA PHE A 47 -8.48 -0.57 -3.57
C PHE A 47 -8.28 -1.10 -2.15
N ARG A 48 -8.29 -0.17 -1.18
CA ARG A 48 -8.27 -0.50 0.24
C ARG A 48 -9.42 -1.42 0.66
N ALA A 49 -10.64 -1.24 0.15
CA ALA A 49 -11.76 -2.11 0.47
C ALA A 49 -11.52 -3.57 0.02
N PHE A 50 -10.96 -3.77 -1.19
CA PHE A 50 -10.57 -5.11 -1.65
C PHE A 50 -9.42 -5.69 -0.83
N PHE A 51 -8.47 -4.83 -0.44
CA PHE A 51 -7.35 -5.24 0.40
C PHE A 51 -7.82 -5.65 1.81
N GLU A 52 -8.63 -4.84 2.48
CA GLU A 52 -9.25 -5.14 3.78
C GLU A 52 -10.04 -6.46 3.72
N LEU A 53 -10.83 -6.68 2.67
CA LEU A 53 -11.51 -7.96 2.44
C LEU A 53 -10.53 -9.13 2.31
N ALA A 54 -9.44 -8.96 1.55
CA ALA A 54 -8.44 -10.00 1.39
C ALA A 54 -7.70 -10.30 2.71
N VAL A 55 -7.43 -9.29 3.55
CA VAL A 55 -6.88 -9.49 4.90
C VAL A 55 -7.81 -10.35 5.75
N GLU A 56 -9.11 -10.02 5.76
CA GLU A 56 -10.14 -10.76 6.49
C GLU A 56 -10.23 -12.22 6.03
N MET A 57 -10.33 -12.44 4.71
CA MET A 57 -10.46 -13.77 4.12
C MET A 57 -9.27 -14.69 4.39
N ASN A 58 -8.08 -14.13 4.66
CA ASN A 58 -6.86 -14.90 4.94
C ASN A 58 -6.52 -14.99 6.43
N GLY A 59 -7.30 -14.37 7.32
CA GLY A 59 -7.01 -14.39 8.76
C GLY A 59 -5.77 -13.58 9.15
N PHE A 60 -5.48 -12.48 8.46
CA PHE A 60 -4.28 -11.66 8.67
C PHE A 60 -4.52 -10.35 9.43
N GLN A 61 -5.68 -10.18 10.07
CA GLN A 61 -6.06 -8.98 10.81
C GLN A 61 -5.07 -8.64 11.92
N ASP A 62 -4.51 -9.66 12.59
CA ASP A 62 -3.50 -9.49 13.65
C ASP A 62 -2.09 -9.21 13.13
N ARG A 63 -1.89 -9.26 11.80
CA ARG A 63 -0.57 -9.12 11.16
C ARG A 63 -0.45 -7.89 10.28
N ILE A 64 -1.55 -7.42 9.67
CA ILE A 64 -1.54 -6.33 8.70
C ILE A 64 -2.33 -5.15 9.24
N ALA A 65 -1.65 -4.01 9.42
CA ALA A 65 -2.27 -2.73 9.69
C ALA A 65 -2.34 -1.90 8.39
N ILE A 66 -3.55 -1.60 7.92
CA ILE A 66 -3.77 -0.79 6.71
C ILE A 66 -4.03 0.66 7.11
N ARG A 67 -3.37 1.60 6.42
CA ARG A 67 -3.46 3.04 6.65
C ARG A 67 -4.07 3.72 5.43
N ASP A 68 -5.09 4.54 5.67
CA ASP A 68 -5.88 5.25 4.67
C ASP A 68 -5.29 6.64 4.35
N ARG A 69 -3.96 6.72 4.28
CA ARG A 69 -3.18 7.96 4.15
C ARG A 69 -2.15 7.81 3.04
N VAL A 70 -1.65 8.95 2.54
CA VAL A 70 -0.49 8.99 1.66
C VAL A 70 0.77 9.12 2.52
N ALA A 71 1.72 8.20 2.36
CA ALA A 71 3.04 8.34 2.95
C ALA A 71 3.77 9.55 2.32
N SER A 72 4.26 10.46 3.15
CA SER A 72 4.90 11.71 2.72
C SER A 72 5.99 12.12 3.71
N ASN A 73 6.86 13.06 3.30
CA ASN A 73 7.78 13.75 4.21
C ASN A 73 7.06 14.80 5.09
N GLU A 74 5.81 15.15 4.76
CA GLU A 74 4.99 16.10 5.53
C GLU A 74 3.83 15.38 6.23
N ALA A 75 3.72 15.57 7.55
CA ALA A 75 2.57 15.09 8.33
C ALA A 75 1.40 16.09 8.26
N ASN A 76 0.16 15.57 8.26
CA ASN A 76 -1.07 16.37 8.31
C ASN A 76 -1.32 17.29 7.10
N GLY A 77 -0.57 17.10 6.02
CA GLY A 77 -0.83 17.72 4.74
C GLY A 77 -1.97 17.03 3.99
N THR A 78 -2.14 17.40 2.73
CA THR A 78 -3.07 16.74 1.82
C THR A 78 -2.37 16.53 0.49
N ALA A 79 -2.50 15.31 -0.06
CA ALA A 79 -2.02 14.95 -1.39
C ALA A 79 -3.21 14.62 -2.29
N LYS A 80 -3.06 14.86 -3.60
CA LYS A 80 -4.03 14.41 -4.59
C LYS A 80 -3.60 13.04 -5.11
N MET A 81 -4.47 12.05 -4.93
CA MET A 81 -4.34 10.79 -5.65
C MET A 81 -5.14 10.88 -6.95
N VAL A 82 -4.53 10.44 -8.03
CA VAL A 82 -5.15 10.32 -9.35
C VAL A 82 -5.32 8.83 -9.65
N VAL A 83 -6.54 8.44 -9.99
CA VAL A 83 -6.95 7.04 -10.17
C VAL A 83 -7.54 6.87 -11.57
N PRO A 84 -7.06 5.90 -12.37
CA PRO A 84 -7.65 5.60 -13.67
C PRO A 84 -9.01 4.91 -13.51
N ASN A 85 -9.98 5.29 -14.33
CA ASN A 85 -11.31 4.67 -14.34
C ASN A 85 -11.34 3.39 -15.17
N LYS A 86 -10.36 3.19 -16.05
CA LYS A 86 -10.22 2.02 -16.93
C LYS A 86 -8.76 1.77 -17.26
N GLY A 87 -8.44 0.55 -17.69
CA GLY A 87 -7.07 0.16 -18.03
C GLY A 87 -6.34 -0.37 -16.81
N ILE A 88 -5.12 0.12 -16.56
CA ILE A 88 -4.24 -0.42 -15.53
C ILE A 88 -4.48 0.29 -14.20
N TRP A 89 -5.41 -0.21 -13.37
CA TRP A 89 -5.72 0.37 -12.04
C TRP A 89 -4.50 0.51 -11.12
N GLY A 90 -3.49 -0.36 -11.31
CA GLY A 90 -2.19 -0.29 -10.62
C GLY A 90 -1.39 0.99 -10.86
N THR A 91 -1.79 1.84 -11.80
CA THR A 91 -1.14 3.13 -12.12
C THR A 91 -1.62 4.30 -11.28
N ALA A 92 -2.60 4.09 -10.39
CA ALA A 92 -3.03 5.12 -9.45
C ALA A 92 -1.84 5.67 -8.66
N SER A 93 -1.76 6.99 -8.52
CA SER A 93 -0.55 7.64 -7.99
C SER A 93 -0.79 9.05 -7.47
N VAL A 94 0.14 9.50 -6.64
CA VAL A 94 0.20 10.88 -6.16
C VAL A 94 0.46 11.80 -7.35
N GLU A 95 -0.37 12.84 -7.49
CA GLU A 95 -0.34 13.84 -8.56
C GLU A 95 -0.36 13.26 -10.00
N GLY A 96 -0.70 11.97 -10.16
CA GLY A 96 -0.72 11.30 -11.46
C GLY A 96 0.66 10.89 -12.00
N GLY A 97 1.70 10.87 -11.16
CA GLY A 97 3.08 10.60 -11.58
C GLY A 97 3.33 9.21 -12.20
N ASN A 98 2.42 8.24 -11.98
CA ASN A 98 2.50 6.88 -12.53
C ASN A 98 1.43 6.59 -13.59
N ILE A 99 0.62 7.58 -13.98
CA ILE A 99 -0.46 7.37 -14.95
C ILE A 99 0.12 7.11 -16.34
N ASP A 100 -0.25 5.97 -16.92
CA ASP A 100 0.13 5.64 -18.30
C ASP A 100 -0.70 6.45 -19.30
N GLN A 101 -0.06 7.44 -19.91
CA GLN A 101 -0.67 8.34 -20.89
C GLN A 101 -0.99 7.66 -22.23
N ALA A 102 -0.41 6.48 -22.50
CA ALA A 102 -0.70 5.73 -23.73
C ALA A 102 -2.03 4.98 -23.65
N ILE A 103 -2.61 4.82 -22.45
CA ILE A 103 -3.86 4.12 -22.24
C ILE A 103 -4.99 5.13 -22.13
N THR A 104 -5.99 4.97 -23.00
CA THR A 104 -7.17 5.83 -22.96
C THR A 104 -7.99 5.56 -21.68
N ASN A 105 -8.25 6.63 -20.94
CA ASN A 105 -9.17 6.59 -19.81
C ASN A 105 -10.60 6.86 -20.28
N ASP A 106 -11.57 6.18 -19.68
CA ASP A 106 -12.99 6.51 -19.90
C ASP A 106 -13.34 7.72 -19.00
N GLY A 107 -13.53 8.88 -19.64
CA GLY A 107 -13.84 10.13 -18.95
C GLY A 107 -12.64 10.75 -18.20
N PRO A 108 -12.88 11.79 -17.38
CA PRO A 108 -11.81 12.41 -16.58
C PRO A 108 -11.30 11.44 -15.52
N LEU A 109 -9.99 11.43 -15.28
CA LEU A 109 -9.38 10.65 -14.19
C LEU A 109 -10.05 11.00 -12.87
N GLN A 110 -10.25 9.99 -12.03
CA GLN A 110 -10.77 10.22 -10.69
C GLN A 110 -9.68 10.87 -9.85
N GLU A 111 -10.01 11.97 -9.20
CA GLU A 111 -9.14 12.65 -8.26
C GLU A 111 -9.71 12.55 -6.84
N ILE A 112 -8.90 12.13 -5.88
CA ILE A 112 -9.26 12.08 -4.47
C ILE A 112 -8.21 12.80 -3.64
N LYS A 113 -8.67 13.62 -2.68
CA LYS A 113 -7.80 14.31 -1.73
C LYS A 113 -7.66 13.45 -0.49
N VAL A 114 -6.43 13.13 -0.12
CA VAL A 114 -6.13 12.24 1.00
C VAL A 114 -5.11 12.90 1.93
N ARG A 115 -5.29 12.71 3.23
CA ARG A 115 -4.36 13.22 4.23
C ARG A 115 -3.01 12.51 4.12
N THR A 116 -1.95 13.27 4.37
CA THR A 116 -0.59 12.73 4.41
C THR A 116 -0.16 12.38 5.83
N GLU A 117 0.72 11.41 5.97
CA GLU A 117 1.43 11.10 7.20
C GLU A 117 2.86 10.64 6.90
N ARG A 118 3.78 10.82 7.85
CA ARG A 118 5.15 10.32 7.70
C ARG A 118 5.22 8.87 8.13
N VAL A 119 5.99 8.07 7.40
CA VAL A 119 6.27 6.68 7.78
C VAL A 119 6.91 6.63 9.17
N ASP A 120 7.85 7.54 9.45
CA ASP A 120 8.56 7.65 10.73
C ASP A 120 7.66 8.04 11.92
N ASP A 121 6.46 8.59 11.68
CA ASP A 121 5.50 8.87 12.76
C ASP A 121 4.69 7.63 13.16
N VAL A 122 4.66 6.62 12.31
CA VAL A 122 3.86 5.40 12.45
C VAL A 122 4.72 4.22 12.82
N VAL A 123 5.93 4.16 12.29
CA VAL A 123 6.87 3.06 12.45
C VAL A 123 8.03 3.52 13.31
N ASP A 124 8.03 3.07 14.57
CA ASP A 124 9.03 3.41 15.60
C ASP A 124 10.03 2.28 15.88
N GLU A 125 10.00 1.23 15.06
CA GLU A 125 10.85 0.05 15.17
C GLU A 125 11.62 -0.24 13.87
N GLU A 126 12.56 -1.19 13.94
CA GLU A 126 13.40 -1.54 12.80
C GLU A 126 12.60 -2.21 11.68
N VAL A 127 12.57 -1.56 10.52
CA VAL A 127 11.97 -2.09 9.31
C VAL A 127 12.92 -3.07 8.66
N CYS A 128 12.45 -4.29 8.46
CA CYS A 128 13.24 -5.33 7.82
C CYS A 128 13.21 -5.19 6.29
N ILE A 129 12.05 -4.82 5.72
CA ILE A 129 11.89 -4.55 4.29
C ILE A 129 10.87 -3.41 4.09
N MET A 130 11.17 -2.48 3.20
CA MET A 130 10.25 -1.43 2.76
C MET A 130 10.03 -1.51 1.23
N MET A 131 8.79 -1.27 0.79
CA MET A 131 8.38 -1.16 -0.62
C MET A 131 7.71 0.17 -0.89
#